data_AF-A0A0D2M004-F1
#
_entry.id   AF-A0A0D2M004-F1
#
_cell.length_a   1.000
_cell.length_b   1.000
_cell.length_c   1.000
_cell.angle_alpha   90.00
_cell.angle_beta   90.00
_cell.angle_gamma   90.00
#
_symmetry.space_group_name_H-M   'P 1'
#
loop_
_entity.id
_entity.type
_entity.pdbx_description
1 polymer ?
#
loop_
_entity_poly.entity_id
_entity_poly.type
_entity_poly.pdbx_seq_one_letter_code
_entity_poly.pdbx_strand_id
1 'polypeptide(L)'
;MAAVLPGGSRWHALFVCCVVGVLGMLRRSNLVLGALSLFGQEKHLTRADITIDGAKYALRLRVHYSKTLQYQSRVHDVWIQGDARPGAPLDPVRLWQGFVGAVPAPAHAPAFSYFDDAGALRSLSFDALAAGIKHLVAAVGLDPASYSTHSLRRGGATWAFEHKVPTLLIKATGDWSSDAYEAYLTLGSGEKLQCTGAMLRALSR
;
A
#
# COMPACT_ATOMS: atom_id res chain seq x y z
N MET A 1 7.23 10.13 20.43
CA MET A 1 5.78 10.03 20.13
C MET A 1 5.62 10.24 18.64
N ALA A 2 5.08 9.27 17.91
CA ALA A 2 4.72 9.48 16.50
C ALA A 2 3.58 10.51 16.46
N ALA A 3 3.76 11.57 15.66
CA ALA A 3 2.75 12.61 15.53
C ALA A 3 1.47 12.02 14.96
N VAL A 4 0.39 12.12 15.73
CA VAL A 4 -0.97 11.90 15.28
C VAL A 4 -1.22 13.00 14.22
N LEU A 5 -1.15 12.66 12.93
CA LEU A 5 -1.65 13.49 11.82
C LEU A 5 -2.94 14.24 12.19
N PRO A 6 -3.07 15.53 11.88
CA PRO A 6 -4.30 16.27 12.12
C PRO A 6 -5.46 15.62 11.35
N GLY A 7 -6.61 15.41 12.00
CA GLY A 7 -7.81 14.79 11.40
C GLY A 7 -8.49 13.71 12.25
N GLY A 8 -7.83 13.19 13.29
CA GLY A 8 -8.40 12.11 14.13
C GLY A 8 -8.18 10.72 13.54
N SER A 9 -8.58 9.69 14.31
CA SER A 9 -8.13 8.30 14.09
C SER A 9 -8.45 7.72 12.70
N ARG A 10 -9.55 8.16 12.07
CA ARG A 10 -9.94 7.76 10.71
C ARG A 10 -8.91 8.21 9.66
N TRP A 11 -8.41 9.43 9.79
CA TRP A 11 -7.41 9.96 8.86
C TRP A 11 -6.04 9.30 9.05
N HIS A 12 -5.66 8.92 10.28
CA HIS A 12 -4.48 8.07 10.49
C HIS A 12 -4.63 6.73 9.79
N ALA A 13 -5.74 6.04 10.05
CA ALA A 13 -5.98 4.73 9.45
C ALA A 13 -5.90 4.83 7.92
N LEU A 14 -6.52 5.86 7.33
CA LEU A 14 -6.49 6.10 5.89
C LEU A 14 -5.08 6.36 5.37
N PHE A 15 -4.33 7.26 6.00
CA PHE A 15 -2.99 7.63 5.54
C PHE A 15 -2.03 6.44 5.61
N VAL A 16 -2.02 5.72 6.73
CA VAL A 16 -1.19 4.52 6.88
C VAL A 16 -1.62 3.43 5.89
N CYS A 17 -2.93 3.26 5.66
CA CYS A 17 -3.44 2.35 4.63
C CYS A 17 -2.95 2.72 3.23
N CYS A 18 -2.91 4.00 2.88
CA CYS A 18 -2.41 4.47 1.59
C CYS A 18 -0.90 4.21 1.44
N VAL A 19 -0.09 4.54 2.46
CA VAL A 19 1.36 4.30 2.45
C VAL A 19 1.68 2.82 2.30
N VAL A 20 1.06 1.97 3.13
CA VAL A 20 1.20 0.50 3.04
C VAL A 20 0.70 -0.01 1.69
N GLY A 21 -0.41 0.53 1.18
CA GLY A 21 -0.98 0.14 -0.11
C GLY A 21 -0.06 0.46 -1.30
N VAL A 22 0.60 1.61 -1.30
CA VAL A 22 1.57 2.01 -2.33
C VAL A 22 2.84 1.18 -2.22
N LEU A 23 3.48 1.15 -1.05
CA LEU A 23 4.77 0.50 -0.86
C LEU A 23 4.68 -1.04 -1.00
N GLY A 24 3.57 -1.63 -0.56
CA GLY A 24 3.28 -3.05 -0.75
C GLY A 24 2.60 -3.39 -2.09
N MET A 25 2.32 -2.40 -2.94
CA MET A 25 1.61 -2.56 -4.21
C MET A 25 0.30 -3.35 -4.09
N LEU A 26 -0.42 -3.15 -2.98
CA LEU A 26 -1.56 -3.98 -2.58
C LEU A 26 -2.87 -3.55 -3.28
N ARG A 27 -3.75 -4.51 -3.54
CA ARG A 27 -5.12 -4.22 -4.01
C ARG A 27 -5.97 -3.74 -2.84
N ARG A 28 -7.03 -2.97 -3.11
CA ARG A 28 -7.98 -2.54 -2.06
C ARG A 28 -8.50 -3.71 -1.21
N SER A 29 -8.76 -4.86 -1.83
CA SER A 29 -9.26 -6.07 -1.15
C SER A 29 -8.23 -6.77 -0.28
N ASN A 30 -6.95 -6.46 -0.45
CA ASN A 30 -5.90 -6.92 0.45
C ASN A 30 -5.77 -6.01 1.67
N LEU A 31 -6.23 -4.76 1.59
CA LEU A 31 -6.06 -3.75 2.62
C LEU A 31 -7.29 -3.63 3.52
N VAL A 32 -8.47 -3.50 2.93
CA VAL A 32 -9.70 -3.10 3.62
C VAL A 32 -10.88 -3.95 3.21
N LEU A 33 -12.01 -3.79 3.89
CA LEU A 33 -13.22 -4.60 3.69
C LEU A 33 -14.19 -3.92 2.73
N GLY A 34 -15.01 -4.71 2.03
CA GLY A 34 -16.20 -4.16 1.36
C GLY A 34 -17.26 -3.72 2.37
N ALA A 35 -17.60 -4.62 3.28
CA ALA A 35 -18.50 -4.39 4.42
C ALA A 35 -18.00 -5.17 5.64
N LEU A 36 -18.24 -4.64 6.84
CA LEU A 36 -17.80 -5.29 8.08
C LEU A 36 -18.52 -6.64 8.32
N SER A 37 -19.75 -6.79 7.85
CA SER A 37 -20.51 -8.04 7.91
C SER A 37 -19.88 -9.18 7.11
N LEU A 38 -19.00 -8.87 6.15
CA LEU A 38 -18.28 -9.85 5.35
C LEU A 38 -16.90 -10.20 5.96
N PHE A 39 -16.56 -9.61 7.11
CA PHE A 39 -15.28 -9.85 7.75
C PHE A 39 -15.12 -11.31 8.16
N GLY A 40 -13.90 -11.82 7.95
CA GLY A 40 -13.47 -13.12 8.41
C GLY A 40 -11.97 -13.08 8.55
N GLN A 41 -11.47 -13.34 9.75
CA GLN A 41 -10.06 -13.21 10.12
C GLN A 41 -9.14 -14.09 9.26
N GLU A 42 -9.63 -15.25 8.80
CA GLU A 42 -8.86 -16.18 7.95
C GLU A 42 -8.70 -15.65 6.51
N LYS A 43 -9.52 -14.67 6.10
CA LYS A 43 -9.55 -14.14 4.74
C LYS A 43 -8.97 -12.72 4.65
N HIS A 44 -9.26 -11.88 5.63
CA HIS A 44 -8.97 -10.45 5.55
C HIS A 44 -7.77 -10.08 6.39
N LEU A 45 -7.02 -9.08 5.93
CA LEU A 45 -5.83 -8.60 6.63
C LEU A 45 -6.18 -8.07 8.03
N THR A 46 -5.66 -8.75 9.05
CA THR A 46 -5.84 -8.38 10.45
C THR A 46 -4.63 -7.63 10.99
N ARG A 47 -4.72 -7.12 12.23
CA ARG A 47 -3.55 -6.55 12.91
C ARG A 47 -2.44 -7.57 13.15
N ALA A 48 -2.79 -8.83 13.44
CA ALA A 48 -1.83 -9.91 13.64
C ALA A 48 -1.08 -10.30 12.36
N ASP A 49 -1.59 -9.90 11.20
CA ASP A 49 -0.94 -10.16 9.92
C ASP A 49 0.12 -9.11 9.55
N ILE A 50 0.18 -7.99 10.26
CA ILE A 50 1.17 -6.92 10.06
C ILE A 50 2.11 -6.87 11.28
N THR A 51 3.31 -7.39 11.10
CA THR A 51 4.34 -7.42 12.15
C THR A 51 5.53 -6.54 11.82
N ILE A 52 6.28 -6.14 12.83
CA ILE A 52 7.53 -5.39 12.67
C ILE A 52 8.69 -6.37 12.87
N ASP A 53 9.55 -6.49 11.87
CA ASP A 53 10.84 -7.15 12.00
C ASP A 53 11.87 -6.12 12.44
N GLY A 54 12.30 -6.19 13.71
CA GLY A 54 13.24 -5.25 14.29
C GLY A 54 14.67 -5.36 13.73
N ALA A 55 15.07 -6.55 13.26
CA ALA A 55 16.41 -6.76 12.72
C ALA A 55 16.54 -6.17 11.31
N LYS A 56 15.49 -6.25 10.49
CA LYS A 56 15.44 -5.66 9.14
C LYS A 56 14.91 -4.23 9.13
N TYR A 57 14.35 -3.78 10.25
CA TYR A 57 13.56 -2.54 10.35
C TYR A 57 12.53 -2.45 9.23
N ALA A 58 11.60 -3.41 9.22
CA ALA A 58 10.62 -3.56 8.14
C ALA A 58 9.24 -3.97 8.68
N LEU A 59 8.19 -3.64 7.93
CA LEU A 59 6.89 -4.27 8.08
C LEU A 59 6.85 -5.57 7.28
N ARG A 60 6.29 -6.62 7.88
CA ARG A 60 5.94 -7.86 7.21
C ARG A 60 4.43 -8.03 7.23
N LEU A 61 3.84 -8.22 6.06
CA LEU A 61 2.40 -8.39 5.87
C LEU A 61 2.12 -9.78 5.31
N ARG A 62 1.19 -10.50 5.93
CA ARG A 62 0.71 -11.81 5.46
C ARG A 62 -0.68 -11.67 4.86
N VAL A 63 -0.77 -11.70 3.53
CA VAL A 63 -2.05 -11.59 2.81
C VAL A 63 -2.55 -12.99 2.45
N HIS A 64 -3.64 -13.40 3.09
CA HIS A 64 -4.20 -14.76 2.98
C HIS A 64 -5.22 -14.95 1.85
N TYR A 65 -5.77 -13.86 1.32
CA TYR A 65 -6.82 -13.93 0.31
C TYR A 65 -6.70 -12.80 -0.72
N SER A 66 -6.96 -13.15 -1.97
CA SER A 66 -7.09 -12.22 -3.08
C SER A 66 -7.92 -12.85 -4.19
N LYS A 67 -8.30 -12.07 -5.21
CA LYS A 67 -8.98 -12.61 -6.40
C LYS A 67 -8.19 -13.76 -7.05
N THR A 68 -6.87 -13.78 -6.94
CA THR A 68 -5.97 -14.79 -7.49
C THR A 68 -5.49 -15.81 -6.46
N LEU A 69 -5.91 -15.68 -5.19
CA LEU A 69 -5.58 -16.56 -4.06
C LEU A 69 -6.86 -17.05 -3.36
N GLN A 70 -7.90 -17.38 -4.14
CA GLN A 70 -9.22 -17.71 -3.57
C GLN A 70 -9.21 -19.02 -2.76
N TYR A 71 -8.32 -19.96 -3.10
CA TYR A 71 -8.17 -21.25 -2.43
C TYR A 71 -7.11 -21.24 -1.32
N GLN A 72 -6.49 -20.08 -1.03
CA GLN A 72 -5.48 -19.93 0.02
C GLN A 72 -4.32 -20.94 -0.05
N SER A 73 -3.98 -21.39 -1.26
CA SER A 73 -2.92 -22.39 -1.50
C SER A 73 -1.52 -21.88 -1.15
N ARG A 74 -1.36 -20.56 -0.95
CA ARG A 74 -0.19 -19.90 -0.40
C ARG A 74 -0.56 -18.59 0.27
N VAL A 75 0.33 -18.09 1.12
CA VAL A 75 0.27 -16.73 1.68
C VAL A 75 1.10 -15.80 0.81
N HIS A 76 0.57 -14.63 0.46
CA HIS A 76 1.40 -13.58 -0.14
C HIS A 76 2.10 -12.82 0.97
N ASP A 77 3.41 -13.06 1.10
CA ASP A 77 4.29 -12.46 2.11
C ASP A 77 4.93 -11.18 1.55
N VAL A 78 4.54 -10.03 2.07
CA VAL A 78 4.99 -8.71 1.61
C VAL A 78 5.90 -8.09 2.66
N TRP A 79 7.08 -7.66 2.22
CA TRP A 79 8.06 -6.99 3.05
C TRP A 79 8.18 -5.53 2.62
N ILE A 80 8.00 -4.61 3.56
CA ILE A 80 8.09 -3.17 3.33
C ILE A 80 9.20 -2.60 4.21
N GLN A 81 10.28 -2.13 3.58
CA GLN A 81 11.43 -1.54 4.27
C GLN A 81 11.02 -0.25 4.99
N GLY A 82 11.41 -0.13 6.26
CA GLY A 82 11.32 1.12 7.02
C GLY A 82 12.44 2.09 6.68
N ASP A 83 12.21 3.37 6.95
CA ASP A 83 13.20 4.44 6.75
C ASP A 83 13.66 5.02 8.09
N ALA A 84 14.77 4.50 8.62
CA ALA A 84 15.26 4.86 9.95
C ALA A 84 15.78 6.31 10.04
N ARG A 85 15.93 7.02 8.91
CA ARG A 85 16.42 8.41 8.90
C ARG A 85 15.56 9.29 9.82
N PRO A 86 16.16 10.16 10.65
CA PRO A 86 15.39 11.11 11.45
C PRO A 86 14.52 12.00 10.56
N GLY A 87 13.24 12.13 10.90
CA GLY A 87 12.31 12.99 10.15
C GLY A 87 11.82 12.43 8.81
N ALA A 88 12.11 11.17 8.47
CA ALA A 88 11.55 10.53 7.26
C ALA A 88 10.00 10.55 7.29
N PRO A 89 9.34 11.30 6.38
CA PRO A 89 7.91 11.58 6.48
C PRO A 89 7.02 10.38 6.14
N LEU A 90 7.56 9.40 5.40
CA LEU A 90 6.85 8.22 4.91
C LEU A 90 7.41 6.91 5.48
N ASP A 91 8.08 6.95 6.63
CA ASP A 91 8.59 5.72 7.27
C ASP A 91 7.42 4.80 7.69
N PRO A 92 7.19 3.68 6.99
CA PRO A 92 6.04 2.82 7.23
C PRO A 92 6.06 2.17 8.62
N VAL A 93 7.24 1.91 9.18
CA VAL A 93 7.37 1.29 10.50
C VAL A 93 6.89 2.25 11.59
N ARG A 94 7.39 3.50 11.57
CA ARG A 94 6.94 4.54 12.53
C ARG A 94 5.48 4.90 12.36
N LEU A 95 5.00 4.98 11.11
CA LEU A 95 3.59 5.26 10.81
C LEU A 95 2.68 4.16 11.36
N TRP A 96 3.04 2.89 11.14
CA TRP A 96 2.30 1.75 11.68
C TRP A 96 2.30 1.73 13.21
N GLN A 97 3.47 1.93 13.86
CA GLN A 97 3.58 2.01 15.31
C GLN A 97 2.72 3.14 15.89
N GLY A 98 2.79 4.33 15.30
CA GLY A 98 1.99 5.48 15.72
C GLY A 98 0.50 5.22 15.60
N PHE A 99 0.08 4.61 14.49
CA PHE A 99 -1.31 4.25 14.25
C PHE A 99 -1.82 3.19 15.25
N VAL A 100 -1.07 2.11 15.48
CA VAL A 100 -1.46 1.05 16.43
C VAL A 100 -1.54 1.58 17.86
N GLY A 101 -0.64 2.49 18.25
CA GLY A 101 -0.67 3.16 19.55
C GLY A 101 -1.84 4.15 19.71
N ALA A 102 -2.19 4.88 18.65
CA ALA A 102 -3.29 5.84 18.67
C ALA A 102 -4.68 5.17 18.59
N VAL A 103 -4.75 3.98 17.98
CA VAL A 103 -5.99 3.21 17.84
C VAL A 103 -5.78 1.82 18.41
N PRO A 104 -5.91 1.61 19.73
CA PRO A 104 -5.89 0.27 20.32
C PRO A 104 -7.04 -0.59 19.77
N ALA A 105 -6.73 -1.80 19.30
CA ALA A 105 -7.71 -2.76 18.82
C ALA A 105 -7.17 -4.21 18.97
N PRO A 106 -8.04 -5.23 19.08
CA PRO A 106 -7.62 -6.62 19.15
C PRO A 106 -6.76 -7.07 17.96
N ALA A 107 -5.91 -8.09 18.17
CA ALA A 107 -5.03 -8.62 17.13
C ALA A 107 -5.79 -9.18 15.91
N HIS A 108 -6.99 -9.73 16.12
CA HIS A 108 -7.86 -10.26 15.07
C HIS A 108 -8.78 -9.20 14.45
N ALA A 109 -8.70 -7.93 14.88
CA ALA A 109 -9.47 -6.86 14.25
C ALA A 109 -8.92 -6.55 12.85
N PRO A 110 -9.74 -5.99 11.94
CA PRO A 110 -9.28 -5.48 10.65
C PRO A 110 -8.08 -4.55 10.82
N ALA A 111 -7.05 -4.71 9.97
CA ALA A 111 -5.77 -4.02 10.13
C ALA A 111 -5.93 -2.49 10.26
N PHE A 112 -6.73 -1.89 9.37
CA PHE A 112 -6.99 -0.45 9.34
C PHE A 112 -8.34 -0.10 9.97
N SER A 113 -8.38 -0.20 11.30
CA SER A 113 -9.51 0.21 12.13
C SER A 113 -9.34 1.64 12.68
N TYR A 114 -10.42 2.31 13.06
CA TYR A 114 -10.47 3.65 13.63
C TYR A 114 -11.64 3.79 14.60
N PHE A 115 -11.65 4.83 15.45
CA PHE A 115 -12.80 5.16 16.29
C PHE A 115 -13.68 6.19 15.58
N ASP A 116 -14.98 5.92 15.50
CA ASP A 116 -15.95 6.94 15.08
C ASP A 116 -16.18 7.99 16.17
N ASP A 117 -17.01 9.00 15.88
CA ASP A 117 -17.26 10.12 16.81
C ASP A 117 -17.93 9.67 18.11
N ALA A 118 -18.56 8.48 18.12
CA ALA A 118 -19.15 7.86 19.30
C ALA A 118 -18.14 6.99 20.08
N GLY A 119 -16.87 6.94 19.64
CA GLY A 119 -15.82 6.12 20.23
C GLY A 119 -15.92 4.63 19.90
N ALA A 120 -16.80 4.24 18.97
CA ALA A 120 -16.92 2.84 18.57
C ALA A 120 -15.85 2.47 17.54
N LEU A 121 -15.26 1.29 17.70
CA LEU A 121 -14.27 0.79 16.75
C LEU A 121 -14.95 0.41 15.43
N ARG A 122 -14.47 1.00 14.34
CA ARG A 122 -14.89 0.75 12.95
C ARG A 122 -13.70 0.32 12.11
N SER A 123 -13.97 -0.28 10.95
CA SER A 123 -12.96 -0.58 9.94
C SER A 123 -13.09 0.38 8.77
N LEU A 124 -11.98 0.70 8.11
CA LEU A 124 -12.04 1.28 6.78
C LEU A 124 -12.74 0.31 5.81
N SER A 125 -13.57 0.89 4.95
CA SER A 125 -14.26 0.19 3.86
C SER A 125 -13.65 0.57 2.50
N PHE A 126 -14.04 -0.15 1.43
CA PHE A 126 -13.70 0.22 0.05
C PHE A 126 -14.10 1.65 -0.29
N ASP A 127 -15.30 2.06 0.13
CA ASP A 127 -15.82 3.40 -0.18
C ASP A 127 -15.10 4.47 0.65
N ALA A 128 -14.82 4.19 1.93
CA ALA A 128 -14.06 5.09 2.78
C ALA A 128 -12.63 5.31 2.25
N LEU A 129 -11.97 4.25 1.79
CA LEU A 129 -10.65 4.35 1.17
C LEU A 129 -10.72 5.13 -0.15
N ALA A 130 -11.69 4.85 -1.02
CA ALA A 130 -11.85 5.54 -2.30
C ALA A 130 -12.13 7.04 -2.11
N ALA A 131 -13.06 7.39 -1.22
CA ALA A 131 -13.38 8.78 -0.89
C ALA A 131 -12.17 9.49 -0.25
N GLY A 132 -11.47 8.81 0.64
CA GLY A 132 -10.26 9.32 1.29
C GLY A 132 -9.13 9.64 0.30
N ILE A 133 -8.86 8.73 -0.64
CA ILE A 133 -7.88 8.97 -1.71
C ILE A 133 -8.28 10.20 -2.54
N LYS A 134 -9.54 10.27 -2.97
CA LYS A 134 -10.04 11.42 -3.75
C LYS A 134 -9.87 12.74 -2.99
N HIS A 135 -10.14 12.74 -1.69
CA HIS A 135 -9.95 13.92 -0.85
C HIS A 135 -8.47 14.33 -0.77
N LEU A 136 -7.56 13.38 -0.51
CA LEU A 136 -6.13 13.65 -0.43
C LEU A 136 -5.57 14.16 -1.76
N VAL A 137 -6.03 13.60 -2.88
CA VAL A 137 -5.65 14.01 -4.25
C VAL A 137 -6.13 15.44 -4.53
N ALA A 138 -7.38 15.77 -4.18
CA ALA A 138 -7.91 17.12 -4.32
C ALA A 138 -7.11 18.14 -3.48
N ALA A 139 -6.74 17.75 -2.25
CA ALA A 139 -6.00 18.61 -1.33
C ALA A 139 -4.59 19.00 -1.84
N VAL A 140 -4.01 18.19 -2.73
CA VAL A 140 -2.73 18.49 -3.40
C VAL A 140 -2.90 19.10 -4.79
N GLY A 141 -4.12 19.52 -5.15
CA GLY A 141 -4.42 20.22 -6.42
C GLY A 141 -4.48 19.31 -7.66
N LEU A 142 -4.62 18.00 -7.47
CA LEU A 142 -4.76 17.03 -8.56
C LEU A 142 -6.25 16.69 -8.80
N ASP A 143 -6.58 16.26 -10.03
CA ASP A 143 -7.94 15.83 -10.38
C ASP A 143 -8.32 14.50 -9.71
N PRO A 144 -9.30 14.47 -8.79
CA PRO A 144 -9.71 13.24 -8.12
C PRO A 144 -10.34 12.18 -9.04
N ALA A 145 -10.87 12.57 -10.21
CA ALA A 145 -11.46 11.63 -11.16
C ALA A 145 -10.39 10.71 -11.79
N SER A 146 -9.15 11.19 -11.86
CA SER A 146 -8.00 10.44 -12.36
C SER A 146 -7.45 9.40 -11.36
N TYR A 147 -7.96 9.37 -10.12
CA TYR A 147 -7.44 8.51 -9.05
C TYR A 147 -8.50 7.59 -8.46
N SER A 148 -8.07 6.37 -8.13
CA SER A 148 -8.89 5.36 -7.50
C SER A 148 -8.05 4.53 -6.52
N THR A 149 -8.70 3.60 -5.82
CA THR A 149 -7.97 2.63 -4.97
C THR A 149 -6.96 1.78 -5.76
N HIS A 150 -7.18 1.55 -7.06
CA HIS A 150 -6.19 0.87 -7.91
C HIS A 150 -4.94 1.71 -8.16
N SER A 151 -5.02 3.03 -8.01
CA SER A 151 -3.87 3.93 -8.17
C SER A 151 -2.78 3.65 -7.14
N LEU A 152 -3.10 3.13 -5.94
CA LEU A 152 -2.08 2.76 -4.95
C LEU A 152 -1.13 1.70 -5.50
N ARG A 153 -1.72 0.59 -6.00
CA ARG A 153 -0.97 -0.51 -6.61
C ARG A 153 -0.23 -0.09 -7.86
N ARG A 154 -0.90 0.66 -8.74
CA ARG A 154 -0.30 1.15 -10.00
C ARG A 154 0.88 2.07 -9.71
N GLY A 155 0.66 3.09 -8.89
CA GLY A 155 1.67 4.07 -8.51
C GLY A 155 2.88 3.42 -7.86
N GLY A 156 2.68 2.46 -6.95
CA GLY A 156 3.78 1.70 -6.35
C GLY A 156 4.63 0.96 -7.39
N ALA A 157 4.00 0.26 -8.33
CA ALA A 157 4.71 -0.46 -9.40
C ALA A 157 5.45 0.48 -10.34
N THR A 158 4.79 1.56 -10.80
CA THR A 158 5.41 2.57 -11.66
C THR A 158 6.61 3.21 -10.96
N TRP A 159 6.45 3.62 -9.71
CA TRP A 159 7.51 4.26 -8.93
C TRP A 159 8.72 3.34 -8.74
N ALA A 160 8.49 2.06 -8.41
CA ALA A 160 9.57 1.08 -8.31
C ALA A 160 10.30 0.86 -9.64
N PHE A 161 9.56 0.79 -10.75
CA PHE A 161 10.13 0.63 -12.08
C PHE A 161 10.98 1.84 -12.51
N GLU A 162 10.47 3.06 -12.28
CA GLU A 162 11.20 4.31 -12.56
C GLU A 162 12.54 4.35 -11.79
N HIS A 163 12.56 3.79 -10.58
CA HIS A 163 13.75 3.65 -9.72
C HIS A 163 14.57 2.38 -10.00
N LYS A 164 14.32 1.73 -11.14
CA LYS A 164 15.10 0.58 -11.65
C LYS A 164 15.14 -0.61 -10.69
N VAL A 165 14.10 -0.79 -9.86
CA VAL A 165 13.92 -2.00 -9.08
C VAL A 165 13.77 -3.18 -10.04
N PRO A 166 14.50 -4.29 -9.85
CA PRO A 166 14.38 -5.47 -10.69
C PRO A 166 12.93 -5.94 -10.82
N THR A 167 12.49 -6.21 -12.05
CA THR A 167 11.13 -6.68 -12.36
C THR A 167 10.68 -7.85 -11.51
N LEU A 168 11.58 -8.81 -11.22
CA LEU A 168 11.27 -9.95 -10.36
C LEU A 168 10.84 -9.52 -8.95
N LEU A 169 11.46 -8.48 -8.38
CA LEU A 169 11.10 -7.94 -7.07
C LEU A 169 9.78 -7.18 -7.11
N ILE A 170 9.51 -6.42 -8.18
CA ILE A 170 8.21 -5.75 -8.38
C ILE A 170 7.10 -6.79 -8.47
N LYS A 171 7.30 -7.85 -9.28
CA LYS A 171 6.37 -8.97 -9.44
C LYS A 171 6.10 -9.68 -8.11
N ALA A 172 7.15 -9.98 -7.35
CA ALA A 172 7.03 -10.60 -6.03
C ALA A 172 6.29 -9.72 -5.02
N THR A 173 6.64 -8.42 -4.96
CA THR A 173 6.03 -7.47 -4.02
C THR A 173 4.54 -7.33 -4.28
N GLY A 174 4.14 -7.16 -5.54
CA GLY A 174 2.73 -7.00 -5.87
C GLY A 174 1.94 -8.27 -6.12
N ASP A 175 2.51 -9.48 -6.08
CA ASP A 175 1.78 -10.71 -6.45
C ASP A 175 1.35 -10.77 -7.93
N TRP A 176 2.29 -10.50 -8.85
CA TRP A 176 2.08 -10.72 -10.29
C TRP A 176 2.75 -12.01 -10.75
N SER A 177 1.96 -12.93 -11.31
CA SER A 177 2.46 -14.18 -11.89
C SER A 177 2.96 -14.01 -13.33
N SER A 178 2.47 -13.00 -14.06
CA SER A 178 2.81 -12.71 -15.46
C SER A 178 3.31 -11.28 -15.63
N ASP A 179 3.65 -10.92 -16.87
CA ASP A 179 4.08 -9.56 -17.24
C ASP A 179 2.91 -8.55 -17.27
N ALA A 180 1.76 -8.93 -16.70
CA ALA A 180 0.62 -8.04 -16.47
C ALA A 180 0.97 -6.79 -15.63
N TYR A 181 2.10 -6.77 -14.93
CA TYR A 181 2.58 -5.55 -14.27
C TYR A 181 3.03 -4.48 -15.29
N GLU A 182 3.48 -4.86 -16.50
CA GLU A 182 3.92 -3.93 -17.54
C GLU A 182 2.78 -3.01 -18.01
N ALA A 183 1.55 -3.52 -18.03
CA ALA A 183 0.35 -2.72 -18.31
C ALA A 183 0.11 -1.61 -17.27
N TYR A 184 0.77 -1.66 -16.11
CA TYR A 184 0.72 -0.61 -15.11
C TYR A 184 1.85 0.41 -15.23
N LEU A 185 2.89 0.15 -16.05
CA LEU A 185 3.99 1.07 -16.26
C LEU A 185 3.56 2.21 -17.18
N THR A 186 3.73 3.44 -16.72
CA THR A 186 3.55 4.64 -17.54
C THR A 186 4.93 5.20 -17.83
N LEU A 187 5.49 4.90 -19.00
CA LEU A 187 6.83 5.37 -19.37
C LEU A 187 6.81 6.83 -19.78
N GLY A 188 7.65 7.64 -19.13
CA GLY A 188 7.89 9.03 -19.50
C GLY A 188 8.63 9.16 -20.84
N SER A 189 8.64 10.37 -21.42
CA SER A 189 9.36 10.65 -22.67
C SER A 189 10.86 10.36 -22.56
N GLY A 190 11.49 10.69 -21.43
CA GLY A 190 12.90 10.42 -21.18
C GLY A 190 13.26 8.92 -21.20
N GLU A 191 12.40 8.07 -20.63
CA GLU A 191 12.61 6.61 -20.64
C GLU A 191 12.40 6.04 -22.04
N LYS A 192 11.39 6.53 -22.77
CA LYS A 192 11.16 6.14 -24.17
C LYS A 192 12.34 6.50 -25.08
N LEU A 193 13.00 7.63 -24.82
CA LEU A 193 14.19 8.08 -25.55
C LEU A 193 15.44 7.20 -25.30
N GLN A 194 15.49 6.45 -24.18
CA GLN A 194 16.63 5.56 -23.92
C GLN A 194 16.76 4.47 -24.99
N CYS A 195 15.64 4.01 -25.56
CA CYS A 195 15.61 3.00 -26.61
C CYS A 195 16.37 3.49 -27.85
N THR A 196 15.94 4.61 -28.43
CA THR A 196 16.58 5.17 -29.63
C THR A 196 17.99 5.68 -29.32
N GLY A 197 18.24 6.22 -28.13
CA GLY A 197 19.58 6.59 -27.69
C GLY A 197 20.55 5.40 -27.65
N ALA A 198 20.09 4.22 -27.23
CA ALA A 198 20.91 3.00 -27.24
C ALA A 198 21.19 2.52 -28.66
N MET A 199 20.19 2.55 -29.54
CA MET A 199 20.34 2.22 -30.96
C MET A 199 21.39 3.11 -31.64
N LEU A 200 21.32 4.43 -31.42
CA LEU A 200 22.27 5.38 -32.00
C LEU A 200 23.71 5.16 -31.51
N ARG A 201 23.89 4.84 -30.22
CA ARG A 201 25.22 4.49 -29.67
C ARG A 201 25.80 3.23 -30.29
N ALA A 202 24.96 2.26 -30.64
CA ALA A 202 25.41 1.02 -31.28
C ALA A 202 25.86 1.23 -32.74
N LEU A 203 25.30 2.22 -33.43
CA LEU A 203 25.72 2.61 -34.79
C LEU A 203 27.06 3.35 -34.85
N SER A 204 27.55 3.84 -33.70
CA SER A 204 28.82 4.57 -33.59
C SER A 204 30.01 3.67 -33.22
N ARG A 205 29.83 2.35 -33.29
CA ARG A 205 30.88 1.33 -33.12
C ARG A 205 31.14 0.66 -34.47
#